data_AF-A0AAX2K3J9-F1
#
_entry.id   AF-A0AAX2K3J9-F1
#
_cell.length_a   1.000
_cell.length_b   1.000
_cell.length_c   1.000
_cell.angle_alpha   90.00
_cell.angle_beta   90.00
_cell.angle_gamma   90.00
#
_symmetry.space_group_name_H-M   'P 1'
#
loop_
_entity.id
_entity.type
_entity.pdbx_description
1 polymer ?
#
loop_
_entity_poly.entity_id
_entity_poly.type
_entity_poly.pdbx_seq_one_letter_code
_entity_poly.pdbx_strand_id
1 'polypeptide(L)'
;MAKNDFKAFATDRNANVMSQEEWEALPALLSGFTAGKASSAQVNKAIRQASFIAAALAQFVSDKTQRDVLDNGDLPGFVELLGSGFAVEYLSRKNPFGDIKSDGTVQTALENLGLGEAAKRNVGTGENQIPDMSSYASGSGWRKMPDGSIEQWGRISFPGEHGPVSANVSFPIPFTQTPGIVIVCGWWFRGREYVGGDQLEHYRLHSSTAIMVLKVVRFSLRAGNDEISVRKQPGISLRTSVSLC
;
A
#
# COMPACT_ATOMS: atom_id res chain seq x y z
N MET A 1 39.82 -3.49 -14.60
CA MET A 1 39.00 -4.68 -14.90
C MET A 1 39.59 -5.84 -14.12
N ALA A 2 38.73 -6.67 -13.54
CA ALA A 2 39.18 -7.88 -12.88
C ALA A 2 39.83 -8.85 -13.87
N LYS A 3 40.77 -9.66 -13.38
CA LYS A 3 41.62 -10.55 -14.17
C LYS A 3 41.01 -11.95 -14.22
N ASN A 4 40.92 -12.52 -15.41
CA ASN A 4 40.59 -13.94 -15.61
C ASN A 4 41.82 -14.67 -16.13
N ASP A 5 42.35 -15.64 -15.39
CA ASP A 5 43.53 -16.42 -15.78
C ASP A 5 43.20 -17.67 -16.62
N PHE A 6 41.95 -18.12 -16.64
CA PHE A 6 41.52 -19.24 -17.46
C PHE A 6 41.38 -18.82 -18.92
N LYS A 7 42.22 -19.39 -19.80
CA LYS A 7 42.26 -19.04 -21.22
C LYS A 7 41.72 -20.16 -22.11
N ALA A 8 40.94 -19.78 -23.12
CA ALA A 8 40.52 -20.70 -24.16
C ALA A 8 41.73 -21.08 -25.03
N PHE A 9 41.92 -22.37 -25.26
CA PHE A 9 43.03 -22.89 -26.05
C PHE A 9 42.65 -23.05 -27.54
N ALA A 10 43.60 -22.83 -28.45
CA ALA A 10 43.48 -23.10 -29.89
C ALA A 10 42.26 -22.42 -30.57
N THR A 11 42.00 -21.15 -30.23
CA THR A 11 40.87 -20.36 -30.75
C THR A 11 41.15 -19.70 -32.11
N ASP A 12 42.40 -19.63 -32.53
CA ASP A 12 42.79 -19.05 -33.81
C ASP A 12 42.15 -19.78 -35.00
N ARG A 13 41.91 -19.03 -36.09
CA ARG A 13 41.32 -19.56 -37.33
C ARG A 13 42.13 -20.70 -37.95
N ASN A 14 43.45 -20.66 -37.79
CA ASN A 14 44.39 -21.64 -38.35
C ASN A 14 44.91 -22.62 -37.30
N ALA A 15 44.26 -22.70 -36.12
CA ALA A 15 44.66 -23.64 -35.09
C ALA A 15 44.55 -25.08 -35.61
N ASN A 16 45.52 -25.93 -35.28
CA ASN A 16 45.51 -27.35 -35.63
C ASN A 16 44.45 -28.10 -34.81
N VAL A 17 43.19 -27.98 -35.22
CA VAL A 17 42.01 -28.52 -34.54
C VAL A 17 41.16 -29.16 -35.63
N MET A 18 40.70 -30.40 -35.41
CA MET A 18 39.85 -31.08 -36.38
C MET A 18 38.47 -30.41 -36.53
N SER A 19 37.81 -30.64 -37.66
CA SER A 19 36.48 -30.11 -37.92
C SER A 19 35.43 -30.63 -36.91
N GLN A 20 34.27 -29.98 -36.83
CA GLN A 20 33.22 -30.43 -35.91
C GLN A 20 32.60 -31.74 -36.41
N GLU A 21 32.42 -31.83 -37.73
CA GLU A 21 31.82 -32.95 -38.43
C GLU A 21 32.66 -34.23 -38.25
N GLU A 22 33.99 -34.14 -38.39
CA GLU A 22 34.88 -35.29 -38.17
C GLU A 22 34.97 -35.66 -36.68
N TRP A 23 34.80 -34.71 -35.77
CA TRP A 23 34.87 -34.95 -34.32
C TRP A 23 33.65 -35.74 -33.84
N GLU A 24 32.46 -35.37 -34.29
CA GLU A 24 31.21 -36.06 -33.96
C GLU A 24 31.16 -37.48 -34.53
N ALA A 25 31.83 -37.72 -35.67
CA ALA A 25 31.95 -39.03 -36.28
C ALA A 25 33.04 -39.93 -35.63
N LEU A 26 33.91 -39.37 -34.77
CA LEU A 26 35.05 -40.09 -34.22
C LEU A 26 34.60 -41.09 -33.14
N PRO A 27 34.86 -42.41 -33.28
CA PRO A 27 34.47 -43.39 -32.25
C PRO A 27 35.09 -43.13 -30.87
N ALA A 28 36.27 -42.52 -30.85
CA ALA A 28 36.97 -42.13 -29.62
C ALA A 28 36.24 -41.05 -28.80
N LEU A 29 35.23 -40.36 -29.35
CA LEU A 29 34.35 -39.48 -28.57
C LEU A 29 33.65 -40.25 -27.44
N LEU A 30 33.27 -41.51 -27.71
CA LEU A 30 32.58 -42.37 -26.75
C LEU A 30 33.56 -43.18 -25.89
N SER A 31 34.55 -43.82 -26.52
CA SER A 31 35.46 -44.76 -25.84
C SER A 31 36.73 -44.12 -25.27
N GLY A 32 37.00 -42.85 -25.60
CA GLY A 32 38.32 -42.26 -25.45
C GLY A 32 39.37 -42.87 -26.38
N PHE A 33 40.60 -42.34 -26.31
CA PHE A 33 41.77 -42.93 -26.97
C PHE A 33 42.32 -44.06 -26.11
N THR A 34 42.19 -45.31 -26.56
CA THR A 34 42.53 -46.52 -25.79
C THR A 34 43.91 -47.09 -26.14
N ALA A 35 44.24 -47.17 -27.43
CA ALA A 35 45.52 -47.65 -27.92
C ALA A 35 45.96 -46.87 -29.18
N GLY A 36 47.27 -46.77 -29.40
CA GLY A 36 47.85 -46.01 -30.50
C GLY A 36 48.12 -44.54 -30.17
N LYS A 37 48.45 -43.74 -31.18
CA LYS A 37 48.74 -42.31 -31.05
C LYS A 37 47.49 -41.51 -31.40
N ALA A 38 47.01 -40.68 -30.48
CA ALA A 38 45.99 -39.68 -30.80
C ALA A 38 46.61 -38.57 -31.67
N SER A 39 45.92 -38.17 -32.74
CA SER A 39 46.37 -37.05 -33.56
C SER A 39 46.31 -35.75 -32.75
N SER A 40 47.30 -34.88 -32.92
CA SER A 40 47.34 -33.58 -32.23
C SER A 40 46.09 -32.74 -32.51
N ALA A 41 45.52 -32.84 -33.72
CA ALA A 41 44.27 -32.16 -34.07
C ALA A 41 43.06 -32.66 -33.25
N GLN A 42 43.04 -33.96 -32.92
CA GLN A 42 41.98 -34.56 -32.09
C GLN A 42 42.14 -34.16 -30.62
N VAL A 43 43.37 -34.20 -30.09
CA VAL A 43 43.67 -33.77 -28.72
C VAL A 43 43.37 -32.27 -28.54
N ASN A 44 43.78 -31.44 -29.49
CA ASN A 44 43.51 -30.00 -29.46
C ASN A 44 42.01 -29.70 -29.51
N LYS A 45 41.21 -30.49 -30.21
CA LYS A 45 39.74 -30.35 -30.24
C LYS A 45 39.13 -30.58 -28.86
N ALA A 46 39.52 -31.67 -28.19
CA ALA A 46 39.05 -31.98 -26.84
C ALA A 46 39.44 -30.88 -25.83
N ILE A 47 40.71 -30.47 -25.83
CA ILE A 47 41.21 -29.41 -24.93
C ILE A 47 40.54 -28.07 -25.23
N ARG A 48 40.35 -27.72 -26.51
CA ARG A 48 39.64 -26.49 -26.90
C ARG A 48 38.22 -26.48 -26.37
N GLN A 49 37.45 -27.55 -26.52
CA GLN A 49 36.07 -27.60 -26.03
C GLN A 49 36.00 -27.37 -24.51
N ALA A 50 36.88 -28.03 -23.75
CA ALA A 50 36.92 -27.87 -22.30
C ALA A 50 37.39 -26.46 -21.87
N SER A 51 38.53 -26.01 -22.39
CA SER A 51 39.12 -24.71 -22.04
C SER A 51 38.27 -23.52 -22.49
N PHE A 52 37.54 -23.64 -23.60
CA PHE A 52 36.63 -22.60 -24.07
C PHE A 52 35.48 -22.36 -23.08
N ILE A 53 34.84 -23.42 -22.60
CA ILE A 53 33.76 -23.32 -21.61
C ILE A 53 34.32 -22.83 -20.27
N ALA A 54 35.48 -23.34 -19.83
CA ALA A 54 36.11 -22.90 -18.59
C ALA A 54 36.46 -21.40 -18.61
N ALA A 55 37.06 -20.91 -19.70
CA ALA A 55 37.41 -19.50 -19.86
C ALA A 55 36.16 -18.61 -19.90
N ALA A 56 35.10 -19.04 -20.59
CA ALA A 56 33.84 -18.31 -20.66
C ALA A 56 33.17 -18.20 -19.28
N LEU A 57 33.14 -19.29 -18.51
CA LEU A 57 32.58 -19.30 -17.16
C LEU A 57 33.40 -18.41 -16.20
N ALA A 58 34.72 -18.53 -16.24
CA ALA A 58 35.61 -17.69 -15.44
C ALA A 58 35.45 -16.20 -15.80
N GLN A 59 35.27 -15.87 -17.09
CA GLN A 59 35.02 -14.50 -17.53
C GLN A 59 33.68 -13.99 -16.98
N PHE A 60 32.61 -14.79 -17.11
CA PHE A 60 31.31 -14.45 -16.54
C PHE A 60 31.41 -14.14 -15.05
N VAL A 61 32.07 -15.00 -14.27
CA VAL A 61 32.24 -14.79 -12.82
C VAL A 61 33.02 -13.51 -12.55
N SER A 62 34.10 -13.27 -13.29
CA SER A 62 34.91 -12.06 -13.13
C SER A 62 34.11 -10.79 -13.42
N ASP A 63 33.31 -10.79 -14.49
CA ASP A 63 32.48 -9.66 -14.89
C ASP A 63 31.34 -9.41 -13.88
N LYS A 64 30.71 -10.46 -13.35
CA LYS A 64 29.61 -10.31 -12.39
C LYS A 64 30.10 -9.92 -11.00
N THR A 65 31.19 -10.50 -10.53
CA THR A 65 31.71 -10.22 -9.18
C THR A 65 32.66 -9.03 -9.11
N GLN A 66 33.17 -8.56 -10.26
CA GLN A 66 34.27 -7.59 -10.33
C GLN A 66 35.50 -8.03 -9.53
N ARG A 67 35.72 -9.36 -9.43
CA ARG A 67 36.85 -9.99 -8.73
C ARG A 67 37.69 -10.83 -9.68
N ASP A 68 38.96 -10.97 -9.33
CA ASP A 68 39.90 -11.79 -10.08
C ASP A 68 39.54 -13.28 -9.95
N VAL A 69 39.67 -14.00 -11.06
CA VAL A 69 39.50 -15.45 -11.16
C VAL A 69 40.86 -16.02 -11.55
N LEU A 70 41.61 -16.47 -10.54
CA LEU A 70 43.01 -16.86 -10.66
C LEU A 70 43.17 -18.38 -10.85
N ASP A 71 44.15 -18.79 -11.65
CA ASP A 71 44.54 -20.19 -11.81
C ASP A 71 45.61 -20.56 -10.76
N ASN A 72 45.17 -20.76 -9.52
CA ASN A 72 46.03 -21.02 -8.34
C ASN A 72 45.73 -22.36 -7.65
N GLY A 73 44.84 -23.17 -8.21
CA GLY A 73 44.42 -24.45 -7.64
C GLY A 73 43.40 -24.37 -6.48
N ASP A 74 42.91 -23.18 -6.14
CA ASP A 74 41.89 -22.99 -5.09
C ASP A 74 40.47 -23.28 -5.61
N LEU A 75 40.14 -24.57 -5.70
CA LEU A 75 38.80 -25.02 -6.12
C LEU A 75 37.68 -24.51 -5.20
N PRO A 76 37.78 -24.59 -3.85
CA PRO A 76 36.77 -24.02 -2.97
C PRO A 76 36.54 -22.52 -3.21
N GLY A 77 37.61 -21.74 -3.35
CA GLY A 77 37.52 -20.31 -3.65
C GLY A 77 36.86 -20.01 -4.99
N PHE A 78 37.16 -20.81 -6.03
CA PHE A 78 36.48 -20.68 -7.32
C PHE A 78 34.98 -20.98 -7.23
N VAL A 79 34.58 -22.02 -6.49
CA VAL A 79 33.16 -22.37 -6.29
C VAL A 79 32.41 -21.26 -5.56
N GLU A 80 33.04 -20.63 -4.56
CA GLU A 80 32.47 -19.48 -3.86
C GLU A 80 32.31 -18.26 -4.78
N LEU A 81 33.33 -17.95 -5.58
CA LEU A 81 33.28 -16.88 -6.58
C LEU A 81 32.18 -17.15 -7.60
N LEU A 82 32.07 -18.39 -8.08
CA LEU A 82 31.03 -18.81 -9.02
C LEU A 82 29.63 -18.64 -8.44
N GLY A 83 29.41 -19.09 -7.21
CA GLY A 83 28.15 -18.89 -6.50
C GLY A 83 27.81 -17.40 -6.34
N SER A 84 28.81 -16.59 -5.99
CA SER A 84 28.67 -15.14 -5.87
C SER A 84 28.32 -14.48 -7.21
N GLY A 85 28.94 -14.91 -8.31
CA GLY A 85 28.62 -14.41 -9.65
C GLY A 85 27.17 -14.65 -10.06
N PHE A 86 26.61 -15.82 -9.71
CA PHE A 86 25.19 -16.08 -9.92
C PHE A 86 24.29 -15.28 -8.98
N ALA A 87 24.71 -15.05 -7.74
CA ALA A 87 23.94 -14.25 -6.79
C ALA A 87 23.82 -12.78 -7.20
N VAL A 88 24.81 -12.24 -7.91
CA VAL A 88 24.73 -10.89 -8.51
C VAL A 88 23.72 -10.84 -9.66
N GLU A 89 23.61 -11.92 -10.45
CA GLU A 89 22.72 -11.92 -11.63
C GLU A 89 21.27 -12.31 -11.30
N TYR A 90 21.07 -13.12 -10.25
CA TYR A 90 19.79 -13.73 -9.95
C TYR A 90 19.42 -13.59 -8.47
N LEU A 91 18.14 -13.28 -8.23
CA LEU A 91 17.57 -13.33 -6.89
C LEU A 91 17.56 -14.76 -6.35
N SER A 92 18.10 -14.95 -5.15
CA SER A 92 18.09 -16.24 -4.49
C SER A 92 16.67 -16.60 -4.05
N ARG A 93 16.26 -17.86 -4.21
CA ARG A 93 14.97 -18.34 -3.67
C ARG A 93 14.96 -18.39 -2.14
N LYS A 94 16.14 -18.39 -1.50
CA LYS A 94 16.29 -18.45 -0.05
C LYS A 94 16.02 -17.09 0.60
N ASN A 95 16.32 -15.98 -0.08
CA ASN A 95 16.17 -14.63 0.46
C ASN A 95 15.88 -13.56 -0.62
N PRO A 96 14.86 -13.74 -1.49
CA PRO A 96 14.71 -12.93 -2.70
C PRO A 96 14.52 -11.44 -2.41
N PHE A 97 13.79 -11.08 -1.35
CA PHE A 97 13.60 -9.68 -0.96
C PHE A 97 14.79 -9.08 -0.23
N GLY A 98 15.58 -9.91 0.45
CA GLY A 98 16.84 -9.48 1.04
C GLY A 98 17.85 -9.10 -0.04
N ASP A 99 17.87 -9.86 -1.14
CA ASP A 99 18.75 -9.61 -2.29
C ASP A 99 18.36 -8.30 -3.01
N ILE A 100 17.06 -8.08 -3.28
CA ILE A 100 16.56 -6.79 -3.82
C ILE A 100 16.98 -5.60 -2.94
N LYS A 101 16.96 -5.80 -1.62
CA LYS A 101 17.37 -4.77 -0.67
C LYS A 101 18.87 -4.51 -0.72
N SER A 102 19.70 -5.55 -0.78
CA SER A 102 21.16 -5.39 -0.87
C SER A 102 21.60 -4.75 -2.18
N ASP A 103 20.87 -4.99 -3.27
CA ASP A 103 21.16 -4.42 -4.59
C ASP A 103 20.80 -2.92 -4.68
N GLY A 104 20.09 -2.38 -3.69
CA GLY A 104 19.63 -0.99 -3.71
C GLY A 104 18.49 -0.73 -4.69
N THR A 105 17.84 -1.78 -5.20
CA THR A 105 16.82 -1.70 -6.27
C THR A 105 15.38 -1.71 -5.75
N VAL A 106 15.18 -1.50 -4.44
CA VAL A 106 13.86 -1.52 -3.80
C VAL A 106 12.86 -0.60 -4.51
N GLN A 107 13.28 0.60 -4.93
CA GLN A 107 12.39 1.53 -5.63
C GLN A 107 11.87 0.94 -6.96
N THR A 108 12.77 0.43 -7.80
CA THR A 108 12.40 -0.23 -9.06
C THR A 108 11.53 -1.46 -8.82
N ALA A 109 11.78 -2.22 -7.75
CA ALA A 109 10.94 -3.35 -7.39
C ALA A 109 9.51 -2.93 -7.01
N LEU A 110 9.34 -1.84 -6.26
CA LEU A 110 8.03 -1.27 -5.94
C LEU A 110 7.32 -0.77 -7.20
N GLU A 111 8.04 -0.10 -8.11
CA GLU A 111 7.52 0.38 -9.40
C GLU A 111 7.04 -0.77 -10.29
N ASN A 112 7.83 -1.84 -10.42
CA ASN A 112 7.47 -3.02 -11.21
C ASN A 112 6.24 -3.77 -10.67
N LEU A 113 6.01 -3.71 -9.35
CA LEU A 113 4.82 -4.27 -8.71
C LEU A 113 3.61 -3.32 -8.75
N GLY A 114 3.77 -2.09 -9.26
CA GLY A 114 2.72 -1.07 -9.28
C GLY A 114 2.37 -0.53 -7.89
N LEU A 115 3.29 -0.59 -6.92
CA LEU A 115 3.07 -0.12 -5.56
C LEU A 115 3.33 1.39 -5.45
N GLY A 116 2.28 2.14 -5.10
CA GLY A 116 2.35 3.59 -4.89
C GLY A 116 2.72 4.01 -3.47
N GLU A 117 2.70 5.32 -3.21
CA GLU A 117 3.08 5.91 -1.91
C GLU A 117 2.32 5.33 -0.72
N ALA A 118 1.04 4.98 -0.89
CA ALA A 118 0.22 4.42 0.18
C ALA A 118 0.81 3.12 0.76
N ALA A 119 1.40 2.26 -0.09
CA ALA A 119 2.02 1.00 0.33
C ALA A 119 3.28 1.19 1.19
N LYS A 120 3.87 2.39 1.17
CA LYS A 120 5.05 2.76 1.96
C LYS A 120 4.71 3.40 3.30
N ARG A 121 3.45 3.73 3.54
CA ARG A 121 3.02 4.43 4.77
C ARG A 121 2.71 3.44 5.89
N ASN A 122 3.11 3.81 7.09
CA ASN A 122 2.75 3.06 8.29
C ASN A 122 1.27 3.28 8.64
N VAL A 123 0.69 2.30 9.33
CA VAL A 123 -0.64 2.44 9.94
C VAL A 123 -0.54 3.32 11.18
N GLY A 124 -1.41 4.33 11.27
CA GLY A 124 -1.48 5.27 12.39
C GLY A 124 -2.02 6.63 12.00
N THR A 125 -2.06 7.56 12.95
CA THR A 125 -2.65 8.92 12.78
C THR A 125 -1.62 10.04 12.71
N GLY A 126 -0.32 9.72 12.74
CA GLY A 126 0.77 10.68 12.60
C GLY A 126 0.94 11.20 11.17
N GLU A 127 1.88 12.13 11.00
CA GLU A 127 2.22 12.68 9.69
C GLU A 127 2.68 11.56 8.73
N ASN A 128 2.20 11.61 7.49
CA ASN A 128 2.48 10.60 6.45
C ASN A 128 2.07 9.16 6.81
N GLN A 129 1.09 8.98 7.71
CA GLN A 129 0.50 7.67 8.03
C GLN A 129 -0.88 7.48 7.37
N ILE A 130 -1.36 6.23 7.38
CA ILE A 130 -2.72 5.87 6.98
C ILE A 130 -3.47 5.41 8.23
N PRO A 131 -4.51 6.14 8.68
CA PRO A 131 -5.35 5.69 9.79
C PRO A 131 -6.06 4.39 9.44
N ASP A 132 -6.01 3.42 10.34
CA ASP A 132 -6.84 2.22 10.24
C ASP A 132 -8.26 2.49 10.77
N MET A 133 -9.08 1.44 10.79
CA MET A 133 -10.45 1.54 11.32
C MET A 133 -10.50 1.85 12.82
N SER A 134 -9.51 1.40 13.62
CA SER A 134 -9.49 1.64 15.08
C SER A 134 -9.30 3.12 15.42
N SER A 135 -8.72 3.88 14.51
CA SER A 135 -8.56 5.34 14.60
C SER A 135 -9.90 6.10 14.46
N TYR A 136 -10.96 5.45 14.00
CA TYR A 136 -12.32 6.00 13.87
C TYR A 136 -13.23 5.49 14.98
N ALA A 137 -13.10 6.04 16.19
CA ALA A 137 -13.97 5.66 17.31
C ALA A 137 -15.41 6.13 17.07
N SER A 138 -16.40 5.32 17.43
CA SER A 138 -17.81 5.68 17.29
C SER A 138 -18.68 5.00 18.33
N GLY A 139 -19.88 5.53 18.51
CA GLY A 139 -20.90 4.97 19.38
C GLY A 139 -22.28 5.53 19.05
N SER A 140 -23.27 5.20 19.88
CA SER A 140 -24.62 5.73 19.69
C SER A 140 -24.63 7.25 19.83
N GLY A 141 -24.98 7.96 18.76
CA GLY A 141 -25.05 9.42 18.77
C GLY A 141 -23.70 10.14 18.63
N TRP A 142 -22.60 9.45 18.28
CA TRP A 142 -21.32 10.12 18.08
C TRP A 142 -20.32 9.35 17.21
N ARG A 143 -19.38 10.08 16.61
CA ARG A 143 -18.16 9.57 16.01
C ARG A 143 -16.98 10.51 16.27
N LYS A 144 -15.78 9.95 16.31
CA LYS A 144 -14.51 10.65 16.42
C LYS A 144 -13.61 10.24 15.27
N MET A 145 -13.04 11.22 14.59
CA MET A 145 -12.16 11.03 13.46
C MET A 145 -10.67 10.99 13.90
N PRO A 146 -9.77 10.45 13.07
CA PRO A 146 -8.33 10.34 13.38
C PRO A 146 -7.63 11.66 13.67
N ASP A 147 -8.15 12.77 13.12
CA ASP A 147 -7.67 14.13 13.38
C ASP A 147 -8.09 14.67 14.76
N GLY A 148 -8.83 13.87 15.54
CA GLY A 148 -9.33 14.23 16.85
C GLY A 148 -10.67 14.96 16.84
N SER A 149 -11.23 15.27 15.67
CA SER A 149 -12.54 15.92 15.56
C SER A 149 -13.66 14.97 16.00
N ILE A 150 -14.66 15.53 16.68
CA ILE A 150 -15.78 14.78 17.26
C ILE A 150 -17.07 15.34 16.68
N GLU A 151 -17.91 14.46 16.15
CA GLU A 151 -19.27 14.76 15.74
C GLU A 151 -20.24 13.99 16.63
N GLN A 152 -21.26 14.69 17.14
CA GLN A 152 -22.29 14.10 18.00
C GLN A 152 -23.67 14.54 17.53
N TRP A 153 -24.65 13.65 17.65
CA TRP A 153 -26.03 13.88 17.25
C TRP A 153 -27.00 13.30 18.27
N GLY A 154 -28.17 13.93 18.38
CA GLY A 154 -29.20 13.54 19.32
C GLY A 154 -30.47 14.36 19.13
N ARG A 155 -31.47 14.08 19.96
CA ARG A 155 -32.74 14.81 19.97
C ARG A 155 -32.90 15.55 21.29
N ILE A 156 -33.38 16.79 21.21
CA ILE A 156 -33.81 17.57 22.37
C ILE A 156 -35.30 17.87 22.29
N SER A 157 -35.97 17.83 23.44
CA SER A 157 -37.38 18.18 23.60
C SER A 157 -37.47 19.51 24.37
N PHE A 158 -38.22 20.47 23.84
CA PHE A 158 -38.47 21.74 24.53
C PHE A 158 -39.78 21.65 25.32
N PRO A 159 -39.77 21.85 26.65
CA PRO A 159 -40.98 21.86 27.44
C PRO A 159 -41.75 23.18 27.21
N GLY A 160 -42.80 23.15 26.39
CA GLY A 160 -43.76 24.25 26.23
C GLY A 160 -43.82 24.87 24.82
N GLU A 161 -45.04 25.18 24.37
CA GLU A 161 -45.32 25.56 22.98
C GLU A 161 -45.15 27.07 22.70
N HIS A 162 -45.33 27.94 23.71
CA HIS A 162 -45.58 29.37 23.47
C HIS A 162 -44.81 30.34 24.40
N GLY A 163 -43.50 30.14 24.58
CA GLY A 163 -42.63 31.10 25.28
C GLY A 163 -41.13 30.93 24.98
N PRO A 164 -40.27 31.84 25.49
CA PRO A 164 -38.82 31.62 25.52
C PRO A 164 -38.52 30.42 26.41
N VAL A 165 -38.18 29.28 25.81
CA VAL A 165 -37.78 28.07 26.52
C VAL A 165 -36.28 27.86 26.29
N SER A 166 -35.58 27.54 27.38
CA SER A 166 -34.20 27.08 27.33
C SER A 166 -34.20 25.61 27.71
N ALA A 167 -33.45 24.80 26.96
CA ALA A 167 -33.25 23.40 27.29
C ALA A 167 -31.76 23.09 27.16
N ASN A 168 -31.28 22.22 28.04
CA ASN A 168 -29.90 21.81 28.05
C ASN A 168 -29.72 20.54 27.23
N VAL A 169 -28.69 20.51 26.38
CA VAL A 169 -28.28 19.32 25.63
C VAL A 169 -27.10 18.70 26.35
N SER A 170 -27.21 17.43 26.73
CA SER A 170 -26.08 16.62 27.16
C SER A 170 -25.57 15.79 25.98
N PHE A 171 -24.26 15.83 25.75
CA PHE A 171 -23.61 15.09 24.67
C PHE A 171 -23.14 13.70 25.13
N PRO A 172 -23.24 12.66 24.28
CA PRO A 172 -22.80 11.30 24.60
C PRO A 172 -21.36 11.19 25.12
N ILE A 173 -20.44 12.03 24.62
CA ILE A 173 -19.06 12.12 25.09
C ILE A 173 -18.64 13.59 25.29
N PRO A 174 -17.68 13.88 26.18
CA PRO A 174 -17.14 15.23 26.33
C PRO A 174 -16.38 15.66 25.07
N PHE A 175 -16.55 16.91 24.65
CA PHE A 175 -15.68 17.51 23.64
C PHE A 175 -14.32 17.86 24.26
N THR A 176 -13.24 17.64 23.51
CA THR A 176 -11.88 17.98 23.95
C THR A 176 -11.57 19.48 23.85
N GLN A 177 -12.38 20.23 23.11
CA GLN A 177 -12.31 21.68 22.91
C GLN A 177 -13.74 22.24 22.78
N THR A 178 -13.89 23.57 22.73
CA THR A 178 -15.20 24.18 22.49
C THR A 178 -15.76 23.76 21.12
N PRO A 179 -17.03 23.34 21.03
CA PRO A 179 -17.63 22.90 19.77
C PRO A 179 -17.72 24.09 18.80
N GLY A 180 -17.17 23.92 17.61
CA GLY A 180 -17.11 24.99 16.60
C GLY A 180 -18.46 25.26 15.91
N ILE A 181 -19.29 24.24 15.73
CA ILE A 181 -20.58 24.34 15.03
C ILE A 181 -21.64 23.53 15.80
N VAL A 182 -22.83 24.14 15.97
CA VAL A 182 -24.02 23.47 16.51
C VAL A 182 -25.19 23.76 15.57
N ILE A 183 -25.83 22.70 15.08
CA ILE A 183 -27.00 22.80 14.19
C ILE A 183 -28.22 22.26 14.94
N VAL A 184 -29.28 23.07 15.01
CA VAL A 184 -30.57 22.66 15.58
C VAL A 184 -31.62 22.76 14.49
N CYS A 185 -32.21 21.63 14.11
CA CYS A 185 -33.34 21.58 13.20
C CYS A 185 -34.61 21.22 13.98
N GLY A 186 -35.72 21.87 13.65
CA GLY A 186 -37.03 21.63 14.25
C GLY A 186 -37.97 20.97 13.25
N TRP A 187 -38.80 20.05 13.74
CA TRP A 187 -39.93 19.52 13.00
C TRP A 187 -41.19 20.29 13.43
N TRP A 188 -41.87 20.95 12.49
CA TRP A 188 -43.14 21.61 12.77
C TRP A 188 -44.27 20.81 12.13
N PHE A 189 -45.13 20.20 12.95
CA PHE A 189 -46.39 19.61 12.51
C PHE A 189 -47.50 20.66 12.64
N ARG A 190 -48.22 20.97 11.56
CA ARG A 190 -49.43 21.79 11.61
C ARG A 190 -50.62 20.84 11.51
N GLY A 191 -51.28 20.56 12.63
CA GLY A 191 -52.46 19.70 12.62
C GLY A 191 -53.12 19.60 13.98
N ARG A 192 -54.14 20.44 14.21
CA ARG A 192 -55.37 20.12 14.96
C ARG A 192 -56.30 21.33 14.89
N GLU A 193 -57.20 21.32 13.91
CA GLU A 193 -58.53 21.91 14.11
C GLU A 193 -59.33 20.80 14.79
N TYR A 194 -59.63 20.97 16.08
CA TYR A 194 -60.50 20.04 16.79
C TYR A 194 -61.93 20.31 16.30
N VAL A 195 -62.49 19.37 15.55
CA VAL A 195 -63.95 19.23 15.40
C VAL A 195 -64.29 17.83 15.89
N GLY A 196 -65.18 17.76 16.88
CA GLY A 196 -65.37 16.58 17.73
C GLY A 196 -65.85 15.30 17.03
N GLY A 197 -65.72 14.20 17.76
CA GLY A 197 -66.23 12.87 17.40
C GLY A 197 -65.12 11.81 17.41
N ASP A 198 -65.33 10.77 18.21
CA ASP A 198 -64.44 9.63 18.41
C ASP A 198 -63.87 9.05 17.09
N GLN A 199 -62.60 8.63 17.11
CA GLN A 199 -62.06 7.35 16.59
C GLN A 199 -60.51 7.37 16.63
N LEU A 200 -59.93 6.29 17.16
CA LEU A 200 -58.51 5.98 17.16
C LEU A 200 -58.06 5.63 15.74
N GLU A 201 -57.26 6.46 15.08
CA GLU A 201 -56.61 6.10 13.81
C GLU A 201 -55.09 6.30 13.91
N HIS A 202 -54.36 5.18 13.87
CA HIS A 202 -52.93 5.13 13.59
C HIS A 202 -52.68 5.67 12.17
N TYR A 203 -52.08 6.85 12.02
CA TYR A 203 -51.60 7.31 10.71
C TYR A 203 -50.11 7.03 10.51
N ARG A 204 -49.83 6.11 9.58
CA ARG A 204 -48.52 5.77 9.03
C ARG A 204 -48.11 6.87 8.03
N LEU A 205 -46.96 7.51 8.24
CA LEU A 205 -46.48 8.63 7.43
C LEU A 205 -46.10 8.20 6.00
N HIS A 206 -46.78 8.78 4.99
CA HIS A 206 -46.37 8.77 3.59
C HIS A 206 -46.01 10.20 3.12
N SER A 207 -44.86 10.29 2.45
CA SER A 207 -44.40 11.39 1.58
C SER A 207 -43.66 12.60 2.21
N SER A 208 -42.34 12.43 2.23
CA SER A 208 -41.22 13.31 1.82
C SER A 208 -41.48 14.71 1.21
N THR A 209 -42.08 15.65 1.95
CA THR A 209 -41.79 17.09 1.69
C THR A 209 -41.85 17.91 2.97
N ALA A 210 -40.72 18.05 3.67
CA ALA A 210 -40.57 18.94 4.81
C ALA A 210 -39.74 20.17 4.40
N ILE A 211 -40.34 21.35 4.47
CA ILE A 211 -39.63 22.62 4.28
C ILE A 211 -38.75 22.85 5.52
N MET A 212 -37.43 22.72 5.36
CA MET A 212 -36.45 23.08 6.38
C MET A 212 -36.36 24.60 6.50
N VAL A 213 -36.92 25.18 7.56
CA VAL A 213 -36.66 26.58 7.93
C VAL A 213 -35.46 26.61 8.87
N LEU A 214 -34.29 27.02 8.36
CA LEU A 214 -33.07 27.20 9.15
C LEU A 214 -33.23 28.43 10.07
N LYS A 215 -33.73 28.23 11.29
CA LYS A 215 -33.76 29.30 12.30
C LYS A 215 -32.35 29.47 12.86
N VAL A 216 -31.70 30.60 12.53
CA VAL A 216 -30.46 31.00 13.20
C VAL A 216 -30.79 31.41 14.63
N VAL A 217 -30.52 30.52 15.59
CA VAL A 217 -30.65 30.79 17.01
C VAL A 217 -29.32 31.37 17.51
N ARG A 218 -29.34 32.49 18.25
CA ARG A 218 -28.11 33.01 18.89
C ARG A 218 -27.67 32.04 19.99
N PHE A 219 -26.47 31.50 19.85
CA PHE A 219 -25.84 30.61 20.84
C PHE A 219 -24.95 31.41 21.80
N SER A 220 -24.95 31.03 23.08
CA SER A 220 -23.96 31.49 24.06
C SER A 220 -23.15 30.29 24.51
N LEU A 221 -21.92 30.17 24.02
CA LEU A 221 -21.00 29.11 24.41
C LEU A 221 -20.28 29.54 25.70
N ARG A 222 -20.45 28.81 26.80
CA ARG A 222 -19.58 28.91 27.98
C ARG A 222 -18.71 27.66 28.02
N ALA A 223 -17.39 27.83 28.10
CA ALA A 223 -16.48 26.72 28.26
C ALA A 223 -16.56 26.21 29.72
N GLY A 224 -16.95 24.95 29.89
CA GLY A 224 -17.02 24.27 31.17
C GLY A 224 -18.05 23.14 31.14
N ASN A 225 -17.55 21.91 30.94
CA ASN A 225 -18.23 20.61 31.13
C ASN A 225 -19.60 20.42 30.45
N ASP A 226 -19.56 19.73 29.30
CA ASP A 226 -20.59 18.83 28.76
C ASP A 226 -21.97 19.40 28.38
N GLU A 227 -22.22 20.70 28.54
CA GLU A 227 -23.55 21.27 28.38
C GLU A 227 -23.56 22.52 27.49
N ILE A 228 -24.42 22.52 26.46
CA ILE A 228 -24.72 23.71 25.66
C ILE A 228 -26.16 24.14 25.94
N SER A 229 -26.34 25.38 26.36
CA SER A 229 -27.67 25.97 26.57
C SER A 229 -28.20 26.54 25.25
N VAL A 230 -29.31 25.98 24.76
CA VAL A 230 -29.99 26.47 23.55
C VAL A 230 -31.20 27.32 23.96
N ARG A 231 -31.22 28.60 23.56
CA ARG A 231 -32.32 29.54 23.88
C ARG A 231 -33.19 29.85 22.67
N LYS A 232 -34.50 29.58 22.74
CA LYS A 232 -35.50 30.08 21.77
C LYS A 232 -35.80 31.57 22.06
N GLN A 233 -35.50 32.51 21.14
CA GLN A 233 -35.79 33.94 21.36
C GLN A 233 -37.26 34.32 21.09
N PRO A 234 -37.85 35.24 21.88
CA PRO A 234 -39.19 35.78 21.63
C PRO A 234 -39.21 36.78 20.46
N GLY A 235 -40.30 36.78 19.67
CA GLY A 235 -40.56 37.81 18.65
C GLY A 235 -40.41 37.40 17.19
N ILE A 236 -39.96 36.18 16.87
CA ILE A 236 -39.95 35.69 15.48
C ILE A 236 -41.32 35.06 15.17
N SER A 237 -42.28 35.93 14.80
CA SER A 237 -43.54 35.53 14.17
C SER A 237 -43.28 35.15 12.71
N LEU A 238 -43.69 33.93 12.32
CA LEU A 238 -43.65 33.47 10.94
C LEU A 238 -44.79 34.14 10.16
N ARG A 239 -44.50 35.14 9.32
CA ARG A 239 -45.37 35.43 8.17
C ARG A 239 -44.92 34.54 7.02
N THR A 240 -45.70 33.51 6.74
CA THR A 240 -45.59 32.74 5.50
C THR A 240 -46.26 33.57 4.41
N SER A 241 -45.50 34.17 3.49
CA SER A 241 -46.04 34.55 2.18
C SER A 241 -45.90 33.35 1.26
N VAL A 242 -47.02 32.70 0.96
CA VAL A 242 -47.09 31.69 -0.11
C VAL A 242 -47.06 32.47 -1.43
N SER A 243 -45.97 32.35 -2.20
CA SER A 243 -46.03 32.65 -3.63
C SER A 243 -46.10 31.30 -4.33
N LEU A 244 -47.28 30.98 -4.85
CA LEU A 244 -47.46 29.87 -5.78
C LEU A 244 -46.87 30.28 -7.14
N CYS A 245 -45.94 29.49 -7.65
CA CYS A 245 -45.74 29.28 -9.08
C CYS A 245 -45.94 27.79 -9.34
#